data_AF-A0A1B6D093-F1
#
_entry.id   AF-A0A1B6D093-F1
#
_cell.length_a   1.000
_cell.length_b   1.000
_cell.length_c   1.000
_cell.angle_alpha   90.00
_cell.angle_beta   90.00
_cell.angle_gamma   90.00
#
_symmetry.space_group_name_H-M   'P 1'
#
loop_
_entity.id
_entity.type
_entity.pdbx_description
1 polymer ?
#
loop_
_entity_poly.entity_id
_entity_poly.type
_entity_poly.pdbx_seq_one_letter_code
_entity_poly.pdbx_strand_id
1 'polypeptide(L)'
;METSITGEDMWTPFKELCGIIEVSIFSSDLSVIDELEKTLRKYKQSFLTILKNPPKNAKGREDLLKGMKEGIRLPSIGHQTLPKDLVDEAIILSDMYNLNEYIALQLLCSAQEQMANYPGLTRGLVAVLLYYDGRKALVTSLRILVQARKGILWAVGGNSQIIN
;
A
#
# COMPACT_ATOMS: atom_id res chain seq x y z
N MET A 1 0.91 23.19 10.07
CA MET A 1 1.02 22.05 11.00
C MET A 1 0.55 20.84 10.24
N GLU A 2 1.46 20.23 9.48
CA GLU A 2 1.22 18.98 8.75
C GLU A 2 1.16 17.84 9.78
N THR A 3 -0.04 17.35 10.05
CA THR A 3 -0.21 16.10 10.80
C THR A 3 0.16 14.96 9.87
N SER A 4 1.43 14.57 9.89
CA SER A 4 1.91 13.32 9.33
C SER A 4 1.06 12.17 9.86
N ILE A 5 0.21 11.62 9.00
CA ILE A 5 -0.69 10.50 9.27
C ILE A 5 0.17 9.24 9.42
N THR A 6 0.71 9.02 10.61
CA THR A 6 1.46 7.81 10.96
C THR A 6 0.48 6.72 11.39
N GLY A 7 -0.26 6.18 10.42
CA GLY A 7 -0.89 4.86 10.51
C GLY A 7 -0.59 4.19 9.18
N GLU A 8 0.22 3.13 9.19
CA GLU A 8 0.79 2.49 8.00
C GLU A 8 -0.18 2.48 6.81
N ASP A 9 0.04 3.41 5.89
CA ASP A 9 -0.71 3.50 4.66
C ASP A 9 -0.52 2.21 3.87
N MET A 10 -1.55 1.70 3.22
CA MET A 10 -1.44 0.44 2.50
C MET A 10 -0.57 0.52 1.25
N TRP A 11 -0.33 1.71 0.67
CA TRP A 11 0.34 1.81 -0.62
C TRP A 11 1.78 2.34 -0.54
N THR A 12 2.02 3.40 0.24
CA THR A 12 3.32 4.08 0.35
C THR A 12 4.45 3.13 0.76
N PRO A 13 4.27 2.28 1.80
CA PRO A 13 5.34 1.39 2.24
C PRO A 13 5.65 0.27 1.24
N PHE A 14 4.70 -0.12 0.39
CA PHE A 14 4.94 -1.11 -0.66
C PHE A 14 5.74 -0.53 -1.83
N LYS A 15 5.57 0.75 -2.14
CA LYS A 15 6.41 1.45 -3.11
C LYS A 15 7.82 1.67 -2.60
N GLU A 16 7.95 2.09 -1.35
CA GLU A 16 9.25 2.23 -0.67
C GLU A 16 9.99 0.90 -0.66
N LEU A 17 9.30 -0.20 -0.31
CA LEU A 17 9.85 -1.55 -0.39
C LEU A 17 10.36 -1.90 -1.80
N CYS A 18 9.58 -1.61 -2.83
CA CYS A 18 9.99 -1.87 -4.21
C CYS A 18 11.25 -1.08 -4.58
N GLY A 19 11.32 0.20 -4.19
CA GLY A 19 12.50 1.03 -4.40
C GLY A 19 13.74 0.53 -3.67
N ILE A 20 13.60 0.11 -2.41
CA ILE A 20 14.70 -0.48 -1.62
C ILE A 20 15.23 -1.76 -2.28
N ILE A 21 14.35 -2.61 -2.79
CA ILE A 21 14.73 -3.85 -3.48
C ILE A 21 15.47 -3.55 -4.78
N GLU A 22 14.97 -2.60 -5.59
CA GLU A 22 15.63 -2.17 -6.82
C GLU A 22 17.04 -1.64 -6.53
N VAL A 23 17.17 -0.71 -5.59
CA VAL A 23 18.47 -0.16 -5.19
C VAL A 23 19.41 -1.25 -4.65
N SER A 24 18.90 -2.18 -3.85
CA SER A 24 19.72 -3.27 -3.30
C SER A 24 20.26 -4.24 -4.35
N ILE A 25 19.61 -4.38 -5.51
CA ILE A 25 20.05 -5.31 -6.56
C ILE A 25 21.08 -4.64 -7.47
N PHE A 26 20.95 -3.33 -7.68
CA PHE A 26 21.87 -2.56 -8.53
C PHE A 26 23.05 -1.95 -7.75
N SER A 27 22.94 -1.81 -6.42
CA SER A 27 24.01 -1.31 -5.58
C SER A 27 24.95 -2.43 -5.11
N SER A 28 26.25 -2.13 -5.00
CA SER A 28 27.29 -3.05 -4.50
C SER A 28 27.51 -2.94 -2.98
N ASP A 29 26.72 -2.10 -2.30
CA ASP A 29 26.87 -1.81 -0.87
C ASP A 29 26.23 -2.89 0.01
N LEU A 30 27.06 -3.52 0.86
CA LEU A 30 26.62 -4.56 1.78
C LEU A 30 25.74 -4.06 2.93
N SER A 31 25.73 -2.75 3.24
CA SER A 31 24.86 -2.21 4.30
C SER A 31 23.39 -2.19 3.90
N VAL A 32 23.09 -2.10 2.60
CA VAL A 32 21.73 -2.12 2.03
C VAL A 32 21.10 -3.51 2.21
N ILE A 33 21.93 -4.56 2.31
CA ILE A 33 21.47 -5.94 2.48
C ILE A 33 20.87 -6.18 3.86
N ASP A 34 21.44 -5.61 4.93
CA ASP A 34 20.90 -5.74 6.30
C ASP A 34 19.56 -5.00 6.44
N GLU A 35 19.45 -3.82 5.84
CA GLU A 35 18.20 -3.05 5.77
C GLU A 35 17.14 -3.78 4.94
N LEU A 36 17.54 -4.37 3.80
CA LEU A 36 16.67 -5.21 2.99
C LEU A 36 16.17 -6.42 3.79
N GLU A 37 17.03 -7.14 4.53
CA GLU A 37 16.62 -8.32 5.28
C GLU A 37 15.61 -7.98 6.39
N LYS A 38 15.84 -6.88 7.12
CA LYS A 38 14.89 -6.37 8.12
C LYS A 38 13.54 -6.01 7.49
N THR A 39 13.58 -5.34 6.35
CA THR A 39 12.38 -4.91 5.62
C THR A 39 11.62 -6.12 5.04
N LEU A 40 12.32 -7.11 4.47
CA LEU A 40 11.72 -8.36 3.99
C LEU A 40 11.09 -9.18 5.12
N ARG A 41 11.69 -9.22 6.32
CA ARG A 41 11.06 -9.86 7.49
C ARG A 41 9.76 -9.17 7.87
N LYS A 42 9.73 -7.83 7.86
CA LYS A 42 8.54 -7.03 8.17
C LYS A 42 7.40 -7.31 7.17
N TYR A 43 7.69 -7.32 5.87
CA TYR A 43 6.69 -7.51 4.81
C TYR A 43 6.47 -8.97 4.39
N LYS A 44 7.11 -9.95 5.06
CA LYS A 44 6.96 -11.37 4.75
C LYS A 44 5.50 -11.81 4.73
N GLN A 45 4.72 -11.39 5.73
CA GLN A 45 3.30 -11.74 5.80
C GLN A 45 2.52 -11.13 4.64
N SER A 46 2.83 -9.89 4.25
CA SER A 46 2.24 -9.20 3.10
C SER A 46 2.55 -9.92 1.78
N PHE A 47 3.75 -10.48 1.61
CA PHE A 47 4.10 -11.31 0.46
C PHE A 47 3.37 -12.66 0.43
N LEU A 48 3.02 -13.22 1.60
CA LEU A 48 2.22 -14.46 1.68
C LEU A 48 0.73 -14.21 1.43
N THR A 49 0.25 -12.99 1.67
CA THR A 49 -1.16 -12.60 1.55
C THR A 49 -1.43 -11.60 0.43
N ILE A 50 -0.58 -11.53 -0.61
CA ILE A 50 -0.64 -10.51 -1.69
C ILE A 50 -2.06 -10.34 -2.28
N LEU A 51 -2.80 -11.44 -2.42
CA LEU A 51 -4.13 -11.45 -3.03
C LEU A 51 -5.27 -11.45 -2.00
N LYS A 52 -4.97 -11.56 -0.70
CA LYS A 52 -5.99 -11.63 0.36
C LYS A 52 -6.21 -10.23 0.94
N ASN A 53 -7.42 -9.72 0.74
CA ASN A 53 -7.87 -8.51 1.43
C ASN A 53 -8.12 -8.82 2.91
N PRO A 54 -7.81 -7.88 3.82
CA PRO A 54 -8.28 -7.98 5.19
C PRO A 54 -9.82 -8.06 5.17
N PRO A 55 -10.42 -9.01 5.91
CA PRO A 55 -11.85 -9.21 5.87
C PRO A 55 -12.61 -7.99 6.39
N LYS A 56 -13.82 -7.80 5.87
CA LYS A 56 -14.77 -6.80 6.37
C LYS A 56 -14.96 -6.95 7.88
N ASN A 57 -15.09 -5.82 8.57
CA ASN A 57 -15.34 -5.80 9.99
C ASN A 57 -16.69 -5.12 10.25
N ALA A 58 -17.70 -5.91 10.64
CA ALA A 58 -19.03 -5.40 10.97
C ALA A 58 -18.98 -4.31 12.06
N LYS A 59 -18.04 -4.41 13.02
CA LYS A 59 -17.81 -3.37 14.02
C LYS A 59 -17.23 -2.09 13.39
N GLY A 60 -16.34 -2.22 12.41
CA GLY A 60 -15.79 -1.07 11.68
C GLY A 60 -16.83 -0.30 10.89
N ARG A 61 -17.82 -1.00 10.32
CA ARG A 61 -18.98 -0.37 9.66
C ARG A 61 -19.85 0.40 10.66
N GLU A 62 -20.14 -0.19 11.82
CA GLU A 62 -20.90 0.50 12.87
C GLU A 62 -20.15 1.71 13.42
N ASP A 63 -18.84 1.60 13.65
CA ASP A 63 -18.01 2.68 14.17
C ASP A 63 -17.91 3.85 13.17
N LEU A 64 -17.83 3.56 11.87
CA LEU A 64 -17.89 4.58 10.81
C LEU A 64 -19.24 5.31 10.77
N LEU A 65 -20.34 4.57 10.86
CA LEU A 65 -21.68 5.14 10.87
C LEU A 65 -21.95 5.94 12.16
N LYS A 66 -21.41 5.51 13.31
CA LYS A 66 -21.42 6.28 14.56
C LYS A 66 -20.53 7.52 14.45
N GLY A 67 -19.43 7.42 13.72
CA GLY A 67 -18.54 8.52 13.38
C GLY A 67 -19.16 9.68 12.63
N MET A 68 -20.16 9.39 11.80
CA MET A 68 -20.97 10.41 11.14
C MET A 68 -21.82 11.23 12.14
N LYS A 69 -22.11 10.69 13.33
CA LYS A 69 -23.01 11.30 14.32
C LYS A 69 -22.29 11.88 15.55
N GLU A 70 -21.25 11.20 16.04
CA GLU A 70 -20.61 11.52 17.33
C GLU A 70 -19.12 11.93 17.19
N GLY A 71 -18.53 11.78 16.00
CA GLY A 71 -17.09 11.96 15.78
C GLY A 71 -16.30 10.77 16.33
N ILE A 72 -15.52 10.09 15.50
CA ILE A 72 -14.77 8.91 15.94
C ILE A 72 -13.45 9.35 16.56
N ARG A 73 -13.02 8.69 17.64
CA ARG A 73 -11.61 8.61 18.02
C ARG A 73 -10.94 7.52 17.18
N LEU A 74 -10.56 7.81 15.93
CA LEU A 74 -9.67 6.90 15.22
C LEU A 74 -8.26 7.08 15.80
N PRO A 75 -7.51 5.99 16.09
CA PRO A 75 -6.13 6.07 16.59
C PRO A 75 -5.21 6.91 15.69
N SER A 76 -5.57 7.04 14.41
CA SER A 76 -4.76 7.66 13.35
C SER A 76 -5.23 9.08 12.94
N ILE A 77 -6.47 9.48 13.25
CA ILE A 77 -7.10 10.71 12.71
C ILE A 77 -7.52 11.69 13.81
N GLY A 78 -7.49 11.28 15.09
CA GLY A 78 -7.95 12.13 16.21
C GLY A 78 -9.49 12.23 16.24
N HIS A 79 -10.03 13.16 17.05
CA HIS A 79 -11.47 13.47 16.98
C HIS A 79 -11.71 14.43 15.82
N GLN A 80 -12.25 13.92 14.72
CA GLN A 80 -12.76 14.77 13.67
C GLN A 80 -14.07 14.20 13.16
N THR A 81 -15.07 15.07 13.00
CA THR A 81 -16.32 14.74 12.33
C THR A 81 -16.01 14.44 10.87
N LEU A 82 -16.16 13.17 10.48
CA LEU A 82 -15.94 12.75 9.10
C LEU A 82 -17.11 13.27 8.23
N PRO A 83 -16.83 13.86 7.06
CA PRO A 83 -17.88 14.29 6.14
C PRO A 83 -18.66 13.08 5.62
N LYS A 84 -19.98 13.23 5.48
CA LYS A 84 -20.88 12.14 5.06
C LYS A 84 -20.45 11.50 3.74
N ASP A 85 -20.08 12.32 2.77
CA ASP A 85 -19.64 11.88 1.44
C ASP A 85 -18.44 10.92 1.50
N LEU A 86 -17.50 11.14 2.43
CA LEU A 86 -16.30 10.33 2.58
C LEU A 86 -16.61 8.97 3.25
N VAL A 87 -17.57 8.93 4.17
CA VAL A 87 -18.04 7.67 4.78
C VAL A 87 -18.83 6.85 3.76
N ASP A 88 -19.68 7.49 2.98
CA ASP A 88 -20.45 6.81 1.92
C ASP A 88 -19.52 6.23 0.85
N GLU A 89 -18.51 6.98 0.40
CA GLU A 89 -17.47 6.47 -0.52
C GLU A 89 -16.68 5.31 0.09
N ALA A 90 -16.32 5.37 1.38
CA ALA A 90 -15.58 4.30 2.06
C ALA A 90 -16.40 3.01 2.13
N ILE A 91 -17.71 3.13 2.41
CA ILE A 91 -18.64 2.01 2.42
C ILE A 91 -18.78 1.40 1.02
N ILE A 92 -18.92 2.24 -0.02
CA ILE A 92 -18.98 1.78 -1.41
C ILE A 92 -17.70 1.00 -1.76
N LEU A 93 -16.51 1.53 -1.44
CA LEU A 93 -15.24 0.84 -1.72
C LEU A 93 -15.09 -0.46 -0.93
N SER A 94 -15.48 -0.48 0.34
CA SER A 94 -15.52 -1.69 1.16
C SER A 94 -16.42 -2.75 0.52
N ASP A 95 -17.60 -2.35 0.08
CA ASP A 95 -18.58 -3.25 -0.53
C ASP A 95 -18.13 -3.77 -1.89
N MET A 96 -17.45 -2.94 -2.70
CA MET A 96 -16.96 -3.29 -4.03
C MET A 96 -15.76 -4.25 -3.99
N TYR A 97 -14.83 -4.07 -3.04
CA TYR A 97 -13.58 -4.84 -2.98
C TYR A 97 -13.50 -5.83 -1.82
N ASN A 98 -14.58 -5.97 -1.05
CA ASN A 98 -14.62 -6.76 0.19
C ASN A 98 -13.44 -6.43 1.13
N LEU A 99 -13.19 -5.13 1.29
CA LEU A 99 -12.10 -4.57 2.09
C LEU A 99 -12.60 -4.20 3.48
N ASN A 100 -11.69 -4.17 4.45
CA ASN A 100 -11.97 -3.57 5.74
C ASN A 100 -12.32 -2.08 5.58
N GLU A 101 -13.34 -1.64 6.28
CA GLU A 101 -13.88 -0.29 6.14
C GLU A 101 -12.90 0.80 6.63
N TYR A 102 -12.09 0.52 7.67
CA TYR A 102 -11.05 1.44 8.13
C TYR A 102 -9.94 1.62 7.10
N ILE A 103 -9.63 0.55 6.37
CA ILE A 103 -8.64 0.57 5.30
C ILE A 103 -9.18 1.34 4.09
N ALA A 104 -10.45 1.12 3.72
CA ALA A 104 -11.09 1.88 2.66
C ALA A 104 -11.11 3.38 2.97
N LEU A 105 -11.34 3.73 4.25
CA LEU A 105 -11.26 5.11 4.73
C LEU A 105 -9.85 5.69 4.59
N GLN A 106 -8.82 4.99 5.08
CA GLN A 106 -7.43 5.44 4.97
C GLN A 106 -7.01 5.62 3.51
N LEU A 107 -7.38 4.70 2.63
CA LEU A 107 -7.12 4.77 1.20
C LEU A 107 -7.75 6.03 0.56
N LEU A 108 -8.97 6.40 0.98
CA LEU A 108 -9.63 7.62 0.53
C LEU A 108 -8.94 8.89 1.06
N CYS A 109 -8.46 8.87 2.31
CA CYS A 109 -7.66 9.96 2.87
C CYS A 109 -6.36 10.16 2.07
N SER A 110 -5.61 9.10 1.82
CA SER A 110 -4.39 9.16 1.00
C SER A 110 -4.69 9.58 -0.45
N ALA A 111 -5.82 9.15 -1.01
CA ALA A 111 -6.26 9.60 -2.32
C ALA A 111 -6.54 11.10 -2.35
N GLN A 112 -7.15 11.65 -1.30
CA GLN A 112 -7.43 13.07 -1.17
C GLN A 112 -6.14 13.91 -1.13
N GLU A 113 -5.11 13.44 -0.44
CA GLU A 113 -3.78 14.08 -0.44
C GLU A 113 -3.14 14.04 -1.83
N GLN A 114 -3.30 12.93 -2.54
CA GLN A 114 -2.73 12.73 -3.88
C GLN A 114 -3.56 13.35 -5.02
N MET A 115 -4.75 13.91 -4.75
CA MET A 115 -5.61 14.50 -5.79
C MET A 115 -4.91 15.64 -6.55
N ALA A 116 -3.99 16.37 -5.91
CA ALA A 116 -3.22 17.43 -6.57
C ALA A 116 -2.38 16.91 -7.75
N ASN A 117 -1.95 15.65 -7.70
CA ASN A 117 -1.14 15.01 -8.75
C ASN A 117 -1.98 14.44 -9.90
N TYR A 118 -3.31 14.37 -9.74
CA TYR A 118 -4.23 13.74 -10.70
C TYR A 118 -5.40 14.67 -11.04
N PRO A 119 -5.17 15.73 -11.85
CA PRO A 119 -6.23 16.66 -12.21
C PRO A 119 -7.33 15.97 -13.03
N GLY A 120 -8.59 16.21 -12.65
CA GLY A 120 -9.76 15.69 -13.37
C GLY A 120 -10.26 14.32 -12.93
N LEU A 121 -9.62 13.66 -11.96
CA LEU A 121 -10.12 12.41 -11.36
C LEU A 121 -10.83 12.67 -10.04
N THR A 122 -11.90 11.91 -9.79
CA THR A 122 -12.59 11.95 -8.49
C THR A 122 -11.78 11.21 -7.43
N ARG A 123 -11.93 11.60 -6.16
CA ARG A 123 -11.23 10.98 -5.02
C ARG A 123 -11.37 9.45 -5.02
N GLY A 124 -12.58 8.94 -5.25
CA GLY A 124 -12.83 7.50 -5.32
C GLY A 124 -12.05 6.79 -6.43
N LEU A 125 -11.90 7.40 -7.61
CA LEU A 125 -11.09 6.84 -8.70
C LEU A 125 -9.61 6.85 -8.35
N VAL A 126 -9.11 7.93 -7.75
CA VAL A 126 -7.72 8.01 -7.27
C VAL A 126 -7.45 6.94 -6.21
N ALA A 127 -8.39 6.69 -5.29
CA ALA A 127 -8.29 5.62 -4.30
C ALA A 127 -8.17 4.23 -4.97
N VAL A 128 -8.98 3.96 -5.99
CA VAL A 128 -8.88 2.71 -6.77
C VAL A 128 -7.52 2.59 -7.45
N LEU A 129 -7.02 3.68 -8.05
CA LEU A 129 -5.69 3.69 -8.66
C LEU A 129 -4.60 3.36 -7.63
N LEU A 130 -4.60 4.04 -6.48
CA LEU A 130 -3.63 3.79 -5.41
C LEU A 130 -3.68 2.35 -4.89
N TYR A 131 -4.88 1.77 -4.78
CA TYR A 131 -5.05 0.37 -4.37
C TYR A 131 -4.38 -0.61 -5.33
N TYR A 132 -4.59 -0.45 -6.63
CA TYR A 132 -3.94 -1.30 -7.63
C TYR A 132 -2.45 -1.02 -7.76
N ASP A 133 -2.03 0.22 -7.56
CA ASP A 133 -0.64 0.61 -7.63
C ASP A 133 0.19 0.00 -6.48
N GLY A 134 -0.32 0.01 -5.25
CA GLY A 134 0.31 -0.68 -4.12
C GLY A 134 0.46 -2.20 -4.34
N ARG A 135 -0.58 -2.85 -4.91
CA ARG A 135 -0.52 -4.28 -5.27
C ARG A 135 0.48 -4.56 -6.39
N LYS A 136 0.53 -3.70 -7.40
CA LYS A 136 1.50 -3.78 -8.49
C LYS A 136 2.93 -3.64 -7.94
N ALA A 137 3.16 -2.73 -7.01
CA ALA A 137 4.46 -2.56 -6.36
C ALA A 137 4.90 -3.83 -5.60
N LEU A 138 4.00 -4.48 -4.85
CA LEU A 138 4.28 -5.75 -4.18
C LEU A 138 4.62 -6.89 -5.15
N VAL A 139 3.83 -7.07 -6.20
CA VAL A 139 4.08 -8.12 -7.21
C VAL A 139 5.39 -7.85 -7.96
N THR A 140 5.67 -6.59 -8.27
CA THR A 140 6.92 -6.18 -8.92
C THR A 140 8.12 -6.45 -8.03
N SER A 141 8.03 -6.10 -6.73
CA SER A 141 9.04 -6.43 -5.72
C SER A 141 9.34 -7.92 -5.68
N LEU A 142 8.29 -8.76 -5.63
CA LEU A 142 8.46 -10.22 -5.62
C LEU A 142 9.11 -10.73 -6.92
N ARG A 143 8.66 -10.23 -8.08
CA ARG A 143 9.24 -10.58 -9.38
C ARG A 143 10.74 -10.26 -9.41
N ILE A 144 11.12 -9.07 -8.97
CA ILE A 144 12.51 -8.61 -8.93
C ILE A 144 13.34 -9.51 -8.01
N LEU A 145 12.84 -9.84 -6.81
CA LEU A 145 13.53 -10.76 -5.88
C LEU A 145 13.73 -12.16 -6.46
N VAL A 146 12.75 -12.68 -7.19
CA VAL A 146 12.86 -13.98 -7.86
C VAL A 146 13.87 -13.92 -9.00
N GLN A 147 13.85 -12.84 -9.80
CA GLN A 147 14.79 -12.63 -10.91
C GLN A 147 16.24 -12.43 -10.45
N ALA A 148 16.45 -11.87 -9.27
CA ALA A 148 17.79 -11.62 -8.72
C ALA A 148 18.51 -12.91 -8.23
N ARG A 149 17.80 -14.02 -8.02
CA ARG A 149 18.43 -15.27 -7.56
C ARG A 149 19.12 -15.99 -8.72
N LYS A 150 20.44 -16.22 -8.59
CA LYS A 150 21.21 -17.10 -9.49
C LYS A 150 20.60 -18.51 -9.48
N GLY A 151 20.05 -18.94 -10.62
CA GLY A 151 19.57 -20.31 -10.84
C GLY A 151 18.20 -20.43 -11.50
N ILE A 152 17.39 -19.37 -11.56
CA ILE A 152 16.13 -19.34 -12.33
C ILE A 152 16.31 -18.31 -13.45
N LEU A 153 16.90 -18.73 -14.58
CA LEU A 153 17.00 -17.90 -15.77
C LEU A 153 15.60 -17.61 -16.33
N TRP A 154 15.06 -16.45 -15.98
CA TRP A 154 14.45 -15.57 -16.98
C TRP A 154 15.38 -14.38 -17.19
N ALA A 155 16.67 -14.68 -17.40
CA ALA A 155 17.64 -13.69 -17.81
C ALA A 155 17.20 -13.17 -19.19
N VAL A 156 16.67 -11.96 -19.23
CA VAL A 156 16.80 -11.13 -20.43
C VAL A 156 18.30 -11.07 -20.67
N GLY A 157 18.75 -11.65 -21.78
CA GLY A 157 20.16 -11.88 -22.08
C GLY A 157 21.01 -10.63 -21.89
N GLY A 158 21.73 -10.59 -20.77
CA GLY A 158 22.78 -9.62 -20.51
C GLY A 158 24.13 -10.27 -20.73
N ASN A 159 24.67 -10.08 -21.95
CA ASN A 159 26.05 -10.28 -22.41
C ASN A 159 26.84 -11.53 -21.96
N SER A 160 27.03 -12.43 -22.93
CA SER A 160 27.83 -13.66 -22.95
C SER A 160 29.35 -13.51 -22.67
N GLN A 161 29.85 -12.37 -22.20
CA GLN A 161 31.31 -12.12 -22.09
C GLN A 161 31.91 -12.36 -20.69
N ILE A 162 31.11 -12.79 -19.70
CA ILE A 162 31.60 -13.08 -18.32
C ILE A 162 31.77 -14.60 -18.10
N ILE A 163 31.73 -15.39 -19.17
CA ILE A 163 32.02 -16.82 -19.14
C ILE A 163 33.26 -17.08 -20.01
N ASN A 164 34.41 -16.61 -19.55
CA ASN A 164 35.73 -17.10 -19.96
C ASN A 164 36.66 -17.03 -18.75
#